data_AF-A0AAV2U1H1-F1
#
_entry.id   AF-A0AAV2U1H1-F1
#
_cell.length_a   1.000
_cell.length_b   1.000
_cell.length_c   1.000
_cell.angle_alpha   90.00
_cell.angle_beta   90.00
_cell.angle_gamma   90.00
#
_symmetry.space_group_name_H-M   'P 1'
#
loop_
_entity.id
_entity.type
_entity.pdbx_description
1 polymer ?
#
loop_
_entity_poly.entity_id
_entity_poly.type
_entity_poly.pdbx_seq_one_letter_code
_entity_poly.pdbx_strand_id
1 'polypeptide(L)'
;MKYYTNKLVALYRTVFIIFLIYIPIDIYFNVERVVSDLSLKSILMNLIGFHFNYNGEWWFLFPYVLFVLITPILNKFRYYLASLFAVGIILHNMQGNGIVGEFFTWSVAYILGFIFGVLSPKLAHFKSNAIISLFLSIVCYFIIKYGMDNFGIESSLFLVPFVIFIIKTLYNIIPLILRKGISSIGKKCLIIWLVHSFYCYHFAGEFIYSPKYSILILLNLLLISYLSAVLITFIEKKLVIVFVKIRNIIFQKVNKVSTM
;
A
#
# COMPACT_ATOMS: atom_id res chain seq x y z
N MET A 1 19.20 -3.55 -7.80
CA MET A 1 19.22 -3.57 -6.32
C MET A 1 19.03 -2.20 -5.67
N LYS A 2 19.75 -1.14 -6.09
CA LYS A 2 19.64 0.21 -5.49
C LYS A 2 18.21 0.81 -5.47
N TYR A 3 17.43 0.58 -6.54
CA TYR A 3 16.04 1.06 -6.60
C TYR A 3 15.14 0.43 -5.51
N TYR A 4 15.20 -0.89 -5.35
CA TYR A 4 14.35 -1.63 -4.40
C TYR A 4 14.71 -1.30 -2.95
N THR A 5 16.00 -1.20 -2.66
CA THR A 5 16.48 -0.78 -1.32
C THR A 5 16.01 0.63 -0.97
N ASN A 6 16.14 1.59 -1.89
CA ASN A 6 15.60 2.94 -1.69
C ASN A 6 14.08 2.94 -1.44
N LYS A 7 13.34 2.06 -2.12
CA LYS A 7 11.89 1.91 -1.94
C LYS A 7 11.55 1.39 -0.54
N LEU A 8 12.27 0.39 -0.04
CA LEU A 8 12.10 -0.14 1.32
C LEU A 8 12.48 0.88 2.39
N VAL A 9 13.57 1.63 2.19
CA VAL A 9 13.98 2.70 3.11
C VAL A 9 12.90 3.78 3.18
N ALA A 10 12.29 4.16 2.05
CA ALA A 10 11.20 5.13 2.02
C ALA A 10 9.94 4.60 2.74
N LEU A 11 9.58 3.34 2.51
CA LEU A 11 8.49 2.66 3.22
C LEU A 11 8.71 2.70 4.74
N TYR A 12 9.86 2.21 5.21
CA TYR A 12 10.11 2.12 6.66
C TYR A 12 10.26 3.48 7.33
N ARG A 13 10.77 4.49 6.62
CA ARG A 13 10.76 5.86 7.14
C ARG A 13 9.33 6.36 7.37
N THR A 14 8.43 6.09 6.43
CA THR A 14 7.00 6.42 6.57
C THR A 14 6.37 5.65 7.73
N VAL A 15 6.56 4.34 7.79
CA VAL A 15 6.05 3.49 8.88
C VAL A 15 6.56 3.97 10.24
N PHE A 16 7.84 4.30 10.34
CA PHE A 16 8.44 4.79 11.58
C PHE A 16 7.82 6.11 12.05
N ILE A 17 7.59 7.06 11.14
CA ILE A 17 6.90 8.32 11.46
C ILE A 17 5.48 8.05 11.96
N ILE A 18 4.74 7.19 11.27
CA ILE A 18 3.37 6.82 11.67
C ILE A 18 3.40 6.15 13.05
N PHE A 19 4.32 5.22 13.26
CA PHE A 19 4.49 4.53 14.54
C PHE A 19 4.75 5.51 15.69
N LEU A 20 5.66 6.47 15.49
CA LEU A 20 5.99 7.49 16.50
C LEU A 20 4.85 8.47 16.79
N ILE A 21 3.89 8.63 15.88
CA ILE A 21 2.76 9.54 16.08
C ILE A 21 1.57 8.77 16.68
N TYR A 22 1.15 7.69 16.04
CA TYR A 22 -0.12 7.03 16.34
C TYR A 22 -0.03 6.04 17.50
N ILE A 23 1.10 5.37 17.73
CA ILE A 23 1.21 4.46 18.88
C ILE A 23 1.15 5.22 20.21
N PRO A 24 1.83 6.38 20.39
CA PRO A 24 1.64 7.19 21.59
C PRO A 24 0.21 7.72 21.76
N ILE A 25 -0.48 8.05 20.66
CA ILE A 25 -1.90 8.45 20.70
C ILE A 25 -2.76 7.28 21.18
N ASP A 26 -2.55 6.08 20.66
CA ASP A 26 -3.26 4.88 21.10
C ASP A 26 -3.01 4.57 22.58
N ILE A 27 -1.78 4.79 23.08
CA ILE A 27 -1.46 4.68 24.51
C ILE A 27 -2.24 5.73 25.32
N TYR A 28 -2.29 6.99 24.85
CA TYR A 28 -3.04 8.06 25.52
C TYR A 28 -4.54 7.76 25.60
N PHE A 29 -5.13 7.20 24.54
CA PHE A 29 -6.53 6.78 24.52
C PHE A 29 -6.77 5.39 25.15
N ASN A 30 -5.73 4.77 25.74
CA ASN A 30 -5.79 3.46 26.37
C ASN A 30 -6.37 2.35 25.47
N VAL A 31 -5.97 2.33 24.20
CA VAL A 31 -6.42 1.35 23.21
C VAL A 31 -5.88 -0.03 23.58
N GLU A 32 -6.78 -0.94 24.00
CA GLU A 32 -6.46 -2.23 24.63
C GLU A 32 -5.43 -3.06 23.83
N ARG A 33 -5.58 -3.13 22.51
CA ARG A 33 -4.69 -3.92 21.65
C ARG A 33 -3.23 -3.45 21.63
N VAL A 34 -2.99 -2.20 22.01
CA VAL A 34 -1.65 -1.60 22.11
C VAL A 34 -1.13 -1.70 23.54
N VAL A 35 -1.93 -1.26 24.52
CA VAL A 35 -1.50 -1.20 25.93
C VAL A 35 -1.36 -2.58 26.58
N SER A 36 -2.01 -3.61 26.03
CA SER A 36 -1.90 -4.99 26.51
C SER A 36 -0.50 -5.60 26.36
N ASP A 37 0.34 -5.07 25.46
CA ASP A 37 1.71 -5.56 25.28
C ASP A 37 2.65 -4.47 24.76
N LEU A 38 3.25 -3.72 25.70
CA LEU A 38 4.27 -2.69 25.44
C LEU A 38 5.71 -3.23 25.57
N SER A 39 5.89 -4.56 25.51
CA SER A 39 7.24 -5.13 25.58
C SER A 39 8.11 -4.67 24.40
N LEU A 40 9.42 -4.50 24.63
CA LEU A 40 10.36 -4.10 23.57
C LEU A 40 10.29 -5.05 22.36
N LYS A 41 10.12 -6.35 22.61
CA LYS A 41 9.93 -7.35 21.56
C LYS A 41 8.72 -7.02 20.70
N SER A 42 7.57 -6.75 21.30
CA SER A 42 6.34 -6.47 20.57
C SER A 42 6.38 -5.14 19.83
N ILE A 43 6.99 -4.11 20.42
CA ILE A 43 7.25 -2.84 19.73
C ILE A 43 8.08 -3.08 18.46
N LEU A 44 9.19 -3.80 18.56
CA LEU A 44 10.08 -4.07 17.42
C LEU A 44 9.40 -4.94 16.35
N MET A 45 8.66 -5.97 16.77
CA MET A 45 7.96 -6.86 15.84
C MET A 45 6.83 -6.15 15.08
N ASN A 46 6.09 -5.24 15.73
CA ASN A 46 5.08 -4.41 15.06
C ASN A 46 5.72 -3.37 14.14
N LEU A 47 6.84 -2.76 14.56
CA LEU A 47 7.54 -1.76 13.76
C LEU A 47 8.09 -2.35 12.44
N ILE A 48 8.59 -3.59 12.48
CA ILE A 48 9.07 -4.29 11.28
C ILE A 48 7.89 -4.82 10.42
N GLY A 49 6.70 -4.95 11.01
CA GLY A 49 5.49 -5.49 10.38
C GLY A 49 5.37 -7.00 10.46
N PHE A 50 6.20 -7.66 11.28
CA PHE A 50 6.12 -9.11 11.49
C PHE A 50 4.91 -9.49 12.34
N HIS A 51 4.59 -8.64 13.33
CA HIS A 51 3.31 -8.65 14.02
C HIS A 51 2.49 -7.43 13.61
N PHE A 52 1.18 -7.56 13.75
CA PHE A 52 0.20 -6.50 13.45
C PHE A 52 -0.86 -6.40 14.55
N ASN A 53 -0.52 -6.81 15.78
CA ASN A 53 -1.43 -6.74 16.93
C ASN A 53 -1.74 -5.30 17.34
N TYR A 54 -0.81 -4.36 17.14
CA TYR A 54 -1.07 -2.94 17.37
C TYR A 54 -2.06 -2.35 16.36
N ASN A 55 -2.00 -2.80 15.10
CA ASN A 55 -2.93 -2.37 14.06
C ASN A 55 -3.16 -3.51 13.06
N GLY A 56 -4.36 -4.09 13.10
CA GLY A 56 -4.71 -5.26 12.30
C GLY A 56 -4.50 -5.05 10.80
N GLU A 57 -4.77 -3.84 10.30
CA GLU A 57 -4.65 -3.49 8.87
C GLU A 57 -3.20 -3.40 8.35
N TRP A 58 -2.22 -3.62 9.23
CA TRP A 58 -0.80 -3.69 8.86
C TRP A 58 -0.34 -5.10 8.48
N TRP A 59 -1.26 -6.08 8.41
CA TRP A 59 -1.00 -7.47 8.00
C TRP A 59 -0.18 -7.59 6.70
N PHE A 60 -0.31 -6.63 5.77
CA PHE A 60 0.38 -6.64 4.48
C PHE A 60 1.83 -6.15 4.51
N LEU A 61 2.28 -5.49 5.58
CA LEU A 61 3.53 -4.72 5.58
C LEU A 61 4.76 -5.61 5.33
N PHE A 62 4.90 -6.69 6.09
CA PHE A 62 6.02 -7.61 5.91
C PHE A 62 5.93 -8.43 4.60
N PRO A 63 4.77 -9.00 4.21
CA PRO A 63 4.58 -9.59 2.88
C PRO A 63 5.00 -8.65 1.73
N TYR A 64 4.64 -7.36 1.83
CA TYR A 64 5.03 -6.37 0.84
C TYR A 64 6.55 -6.20 0.75
N VAL A 65 7.25 -6.19 1.88
CA VAL A 65 8.73 -6.13 1.91
C VAL A 65 9.32 -7.33 1.18
N LEU A 66 8.82 -8.54 1.44
CA LEU A 66 9.25 -9.76 0.75
C LEU A 66 9.02 -9.67 -0.76
N PHE A 67 7.84 -9.20 -1.19
CA PHE A 67 7.56 -9.02 -2.61
C PHE A 67 8.51 -8.02 -3.29
N VAL A 68 8.82 -6.90 -2.64
CA VAL A 68 9.81 -5.93 -3.16
C VAL A 68 11.20 -6.54 -3.26
N LEU A 69 11.60 -7.41 -2.31
CA LEU A 69 12.88 -8.12 -2.33
C LEU A 69 12.95 -9.20 -3.42
N ILE A 70 11.82 -9.83 -3.76
CA ILE A 70 11.71 -10.84 -4.82
C ILE A 70 11.57 -10.20 -6.22
N THR A 71 11.11 -8.95 -6.32
CA THR A 71 10.93 -8.25 -7.61
C THR A 71 12.15 -8.26 -8.54
N PRO A 72 13.41 -8.08 -8.08
CA PRO A 72 14.60 -8.23 -8.92
C PRO A 72 14.66 -9.59 -9.63
N ILE A 73 14.23 -10.66 -8.96
CA ILE A 73 14.16 -12.01 -9.51
C ILE A 73 13.05 -12.08 -10.55
N LEU A 74 11.84 -11.59 -10.23
CA LEU A 74 10.73 -11.51 -11.20
C LEU A 74 11.14 -10.75 -12.48
N ASN A 75 11.91 -9.68 -12.34
CA ASN A 75 12.43 -8.91 -13.46
C ASN A 75 13.40 -9.69 -14.36
N LYS A 76 14.16 -10.67 -13.82
CA LYS A 76 14.97 -11.57 -14.67
C LYS A 76 14.09 -12.47 -15.54
N PHE A 77 12.89 -12.81 -15.07
CA PHE A 77 11.92 -13.66 -15.76
C PHE A 77 10.81 -12.88 -16.48
N ARG A 78 10.96 -11.57 -16.69
CA ARG A 78 9.92 -10.69 -17.24
C ARG A 78 9.38 -11.06 -18.63
N TYR A 79 10.06 -11.95 -19.36
CA TYR A 79 9.65 -12.45 -20.67
C TYR A 79 8.81 -13.74 -20.57
N TYR A 80 8.83 -14.43 -19.43
CA TYR A 80 8.10 -15.69 -19.18
C TYR A 80 6.81 -15.44 -18.40
N LEU A 81 5.95 -14.56 -18.92
CA LEU A 81 4.77 -14.06 -18.19
C LEU A 81 3.79 -15.18 -17.79
N ALA A 82 3.57 -16.16 -18.66
CA ALA A 82 2.71 -17.32 -18.37
C ALA A 82 3.29 -18.17 -17.23
N SER A 83 4.60 -18.42 -17.24
CA SER A 83 5.28 -19.15 -16.16
C SER A 83 5.23 -18.39 -14.84
N LEU A 84 5.42 -17.06 -14.87
CA LEU A 84 5.26 -16.22 -13.69
C LEU A 84 3.84 -16.31 -13.12
N PHE A 85 2.83 -16.26 -13.98
CA PHE A 85 1.44 -16.41 -13.55
C PHE A 85 1.18 -17.79 -12.93
N ALA A 86 1.68 -18.87 -13.54
CA ALA A 86 1.59 -20.22 -12.99
C ALA A 86 2.27 -20.33 -11.61
N VAL A 87 3.44 -19.72 -11.44
CA VAL A 87 4.11 -19.63 -10.14
C VAL A 87 3.25 -18.88 -9.13
N GLY A 88 2.60 -17.78 -9.52
CA GLY A 88 1.68 -17.06 -8.64
C GLY A 88 0.49 -17.91 -8.19
N ILE A 89 -0.07 -18.73 -9.09
CA ILE A 89 -1.12 -19.70 -8.73
C ILE A 89 -0.58 -20.73 -7.72
N ILE A 90 0.59 -21.32 -7.99
CA ILE A 90 1.19 -22.32 -7.11
C ILE A 90 1.43 -21.74 -5.72
N LEU A 91 2.04 -20.55 -5.64
CA LEU A 91 2.30 -19.87 -4.38
C LEU A 91 1.00 -19.54 -3.62
N HIS A 92 -0.04 -19.06 -4.31
CA HIS A 92 -1.33 -18.81 -3.69
C HIS A 92 -1.96 -20.06 -3.08
N ASN A 93 -1.84 -21.22 -3.75
CA ASN A 93 -2.33 -22.49 -3.22
C ASN A 93 -1.49 -23.06 -2.05
N MET A 94 -0.35 -22.44 -1.72
CA MET A 94 0.44 -22.74 -0.52
C MET A 94 0.06 -21.86 0.68
N GLN A 95 -1.06 -21.12 0.58
CA GLN A 95 -1.54 -20.29 1.69
C GLN A 95 -1.83 -21.09 2.96
N GLY A 96 -1.66 -20.43 4.09
CA GLY A 96 -1.80 -21.01 5.42
C GLY A 96 -2.01 -19.90 6.45
N ASN A 97 -1.64 -20.15 7.70
CA ASN A 97 -1.86 -19.18 8.78
C ASN A 97 -0.67 -18.23 8.99
N GLY A 98 -0.98 -17.04 9.50
CA GLY A 98 0.01 -16.04 9.90
C GLY A 98 0.71 -15.35 8.72
N ILE A 99 1.82 -14.67 9.01
CA ILE A 99 2.48 -13.76 8.06
C ILE A 99 3.00 -14.44 6.78
N VAL A 100 3.37 -15.72 6.88
CA VAL A 100 3.77 -16.54 5.74
C VAL A 100 2.56 -16.90 4.87
N GLY A 101 1.43 -17.20 5.52
CA GLY A 101 0.14 -17.37 4.87
C GLY A 101 -0.24 -16.14 4.04
N GLU A 102 -0.18 -14.95 4.64
CA GLU A 102 -0.45 -13.68 3.94
C GLU A 102 0.46 -13.50 2.72
N PHE A 103 1.77 -13.78 2.86
CA PHE A 103 2.67 -13.72 1.70
C PHE A 103 2.22 -14.63 0.54
N PHE A 104 1.77 -15.84 0.84
CA PHE A 104 1.28 -16.77 -0.17
C PHE A 104 -0.08 -16.33 -0.74
N THR A 105 -1.05 -15.98 0.10
CA THR A 105 -2.39 -15.51 -0.31
C THR A 105 -2.27 -14.38 -1.34
N TRP A 106 -1.47 -13.35 -1.05
CA TRP A 106 -1.38 -12.14 -1.89
C TRP A 106 -0.39 -12.26 -3.06
N SER A 107 0.30 -13.40 -3.20
CA SER A 107 1.34 -13.59 -4.23
C SER A 107 0.79 -13.49 -5.65
N VAL A 108 -0.39 -14.05 -5.93
CA VAL A 108 -1.00 -14.02 -7.25
C VAL A 108 -1.38 -12.60 -7.66
N ALA A 109 -1.98 -11.83 -6.76
CA ALA A 109 -2.33 -10.43 -7.01
C ALA A 109 -1.08 -9.58 -7.28
N TYR A 110 -0.01 -9.80 -6.51
CA TYR A 110 1.26 -9.11 -6.71
C TYR A 110 1.88 -9.42 -8.07
N ILE A 111 1.93 -10.71 -8.44
CA ILE A 111 2.48 -11.18 -9.72
C ILE A 111 1.65 -10.69 -10.89
N LEU A 112 0.32 -10.70 -10.80
CA LEU A 112 -0.56 -10.11 -11.82
C LEU A 112 -0.27 -8.61 -11.97
N GLY A 113 -0.13 -7.87 -10.87
CA GLY A 113 0.30 -6.47 -10.90
C GLY A 113 1.66 -6.28 -11.59
N PHE A 114 2.63 -7.16 -11.32
CA PHE A 114 3.93 -7.14 -11.98
C PHE A 114 3.82 -7.41 -13.49
N ILE A 115 3.09 -8.43 -13.91
CA ILE A 115 2.85 -8.79 -15.32
C ILE A 115 2.22 -7.60 -16.06
N PHE A 116 1.18 -6.99 -15.49
CA PHE A 116 0.53 -5.82 -16.08
C PHE A 116 1.44 -4.58 -16.07
N GLY A 117 2.35 -4.45 -15.10
CA GLY A 117 3.42 -3.47 -15.11
C GLY A 117 4.37 -3.66 -16.30
N VAL A 118 4.78 -4.89 -16.60
CA VAL A 118 5.61 -5.22 -17.78
C VAL A 118 4.86 -4.96 -19.08
N LEU A 119 3.56 -5.27 -19.12
CA LEU A 119 2.69 -5.04 -20.29
C LEU A 119 2.20 -3.60 -20.42
N SER A 120 2.49 -2.72 -19.45
CA SER A 120 1.99 -1.35 -19.41
C SER A 120 2.27 -0.53 -20.69
N PRO A 121 3.42 -0.66 -21.39
CA PRO A 121 3.61 0.05 -22.65
C PRO A 121 2.63 -0.42 -23.73
N LYS A 122 2.32 -1.71 -23.80
CA LYS A 122 1.32 -2.25 -24.75
C LYS A 122 -0.09 -1.76 -24.39
N LEU A 123 -0.43 -1.78 -23.10
CA LEU A 123 -1.70 -1.25 -22.60
C LEU A 123 -1.83 0.26 -22.87
N ALA A 124 -0.73 1.01 -22.85
CA ALA A 124 -0.74 2.44 -23.14
C ALA A 124 -1.24 2.76 -24.56
N HIS A 125 -0.96 1.88 -25.53
CA HIS A 125 -1.39 2.02 -26.93
C HIS A 125 -2.85 1.63 -27.15
N PHE A 126 -3.48 0.94 -26.20
CA PHE A 126 -4.91 0.63 -26.28
C PHE A 126 -5.73 1.94 -26.24
N LYS A 127 -6.40 2.22 -27.35
CA LYS A 127 -7.31 3.37 -27.51
C LYS A 127 -8.68 2.84 -27.90
N SER A 128 -9.68 3.23 -27.13
CA SER A 128 -11.09 2.96 -27.39
C SER A 128 -11.87 4.27 -27.28
N ASN A 129 -12.98 4.39 -28.01
CA ASN A 129 -13.88 5.52 -27.83
C ASN A 129 -14.57 5.45 -26.45
N ALA A 130 -15.22 6.55 -26.03
CA ALA A 130 -15.83 6.64 -24.70
C ALA A 130 -16.91 5.57 -24.47
N ILE A 131 -17.73 5.27 -25.49
CA ILE A 131 -18.83 4.30 -25.41
C ILE A 131 -18.29 2.89 -25.19
N ILE A 132 -17.32 2.45 -26.01
CA ILE A 132 -16.66 1.16 -25.88
C ILE A 132 -15.94 1.06 -24.54
N SER A 133 -15.27 2.12 -24.10
CA SER A 133 -14.57 2.17 -22.82
C SER A 133 -15.53 2.00 -21.65
N LEU A 134 -16.70 2.65 -21.70
CA LEU A 134 -17.75 2.53 -20.70
C LEU A 134 -18.34 1.12 -20.70
N PHE A 135 -18.71 0.58 -21.87
CA PHE A 135 -19.23 -0.77 -22.03
C PHE A 135 -18.27 -1.81 -21.46
N LEU A 136 -16.99 -1.74 -21.83
CA LEU A 136 -15.94 -2.63 -21.32
C LEU A 136 -15.76 -2.53 -19.80
N SER A 137 -15.86 -1.31 -19.24
CA SER A 137 -15.77 -1.10 -17.80
C SER A 137 -16.95 -1.74 -17.06
N ILE A 138 -18.16 -1.62 -17.63
CA ILE A 138 -19.38 -2.25 -17.11
C ILE A 138 -19.26 -3.78 -17.15
N VAL A 139 -18.81 -4.34 -18.28
CA VAL A 139 -18.58 -5.80 -18.40
C VAL A 139 -17.56 -6.27 -17.35
N CYS A 140 -16.43 -5.58 -17.21
CA CYS A 140 -15.43 -5.92 -16.20
C CYS A 140 -15.99 -5.81 -14.76
N TYR A 141 -16.83 -4.80 -14.49
CA TYR A 141 -17.51 -4.67 -13.20
C TYR A 141 -18.41 -5.87 -12.92
N PHE A 142 -19.21 -6.31 -13.90
CA PHE A 142 -20.06 -7.49 -13.73
C PHE A 142 -19.25 -8.78 -13.54
N ILE A 143 -18.12 -8.94 -14.24
CA ILE A 143 -17.20 -10.06 -14.01
C ILE A 143 -16.65 -10.03 -12.58
N ILE A 144 -16.22 -8.86 -12.10
CA ILE A 144 -15.71 -8.70 -10.74
C ILE A 144 -16.81 -9.04 -9.73
N LYS A 145 -18.00 -8.48 -9.91
CA LYS A 145 -19.15 -8.70 -9.01
C LYS A 145 -19.54 -10.18 -8.98
N TYR A 146 -19.72 -10.80 -10.15
CA TYR A 146 -20.01 -12.22 -10.25
C TYR A 146 -18.93 -13.08 -9.58
N GLY A 147 -17.65 -12.73 -9.80
CA GLY A 147 -16.52 -13.39 -9.16
C GLY A 147 -16.60 -13.33 -7.63
N MET A 148 -16.82 -12.13 -7.09
CA MET A 148 -16.94 -11.92 -5.64
C MET A 148 -18.14 -12.64 -5.03
N ASP A 149 -19.31 -12.60 -5.70
CA ASP A 149 -20.55 -13.20 -5.20
C ASP A 149 -20.50 -14.74 -5.17
N ASN A 150 -19.77 -15.37 -6.10
CA ASN A 150 -19.74 -16.84 -6.23
C ASN A 150 -18.49 -17.50 -5.63
N PHE A 151 -17.36 -16.80 -5.58
CA PHE A 151 -16.07 -17.39 -5.20
C PHE A 151 -15.40 -16.68 -4.00
N GLY A 152 -16.03 -15.63 -3.45
CA GLY A 152 -15.56 -14.95 -2.24
C GLY A 152 -14.34 -14.03 -2.46
N ILE A 153 -13.88 -13.40 -1.37
CA ILE A 153 -12.84 -12.36 -1.41
C ILE A 153 -11.47 -12.91 -1.87
N GLU A 154 -11.10 -14.14 -1.49
CA GLU A 154 -9.81 -14.72 -1.88
C GLU A 154 -9.70 -14.92 -3.39
N SER A 155 -10.79 -15.31 -4.04
CA SER A 155 -10.84 -15.42 -5.51
C SER A 155 -10.72 -14.07 -6.23
N SER A 156 -11.05 -12.96 -5.55
CA SER A 156 -10.98 -11.61 -6.14
C SER A 156 -9.55 -11.19 -6.49
N LEU A 157 -8.55 -11.86 -5.90
CA LEU A 157 -7.13 -11.66 -6.21
C LEU A 157 -6.79 -12.01 -7.66
N PHE A 158 -7.53 -12.94 -8.27
CA PHE A 158 -7.41 -13.28 -9.69
C PHE A 158 -8.08 -12.26 -10.61
N LEU A 159 -8.95 -11.39 -10.06
CA LEU A 159 -9.73 -10.41 -10.81
C LEU A 159 -9.00 -9.06 -10.96
N VAL A 160 -7.79 -8.93 -10.41
CA VAL A 160 -6.91 -7.76 -10.55
C VAL A 160 -6.76 -7.26 -12.01
N PRO A 161 -6.64 -8.12 -13.04
CA PRO A 161 -6.60 -7.69 -14.44
C PRO A 161 -7.81 -6.85 -14.86
N PHE A 162 -9.00 -7.22 -14.40
CA PHE A 162 -10.24 -6.50 -14.71
C PHE A 162 -10.28 -5.14 -14.01
N VAL A 163 -9.79 -5.05 -12.77
CA VAL A 163 -9.65 -3.77 -12.05
C VAL A 163 -8.69 -2.83 -12.79
N ILE A 164 -7.53 -3.33 -13.21
CA ILE A 164 -6.55 -2.55 -13.98
C ILE A 164 -7.17 -2.07 -15.30
N PHE A 165 -7.94 -2.92 -15.95
CA PHE A 165 -8.61 -2.58 -17.21
C PHE A 165 -9.67 -1.49 -17.01
N ILE A 166 -10.53 -1.59 -15.99
CA ILE A 166 -11.48 -0.54 -15.62
C ILE A 166 -10.78 0.80 -15.37
N ILE A 167 -9.69 0.79 -14.59
CA ILE A 167 -8.93 2.02 -14.32
C ILE A 167 -8.41 2.62 -15.63
N LYS A 168 -7.86 1.78 -16.51
CA LYS A 168 -7.31 2.22 -17.80
C LYS A 168 -8.38 2.79 -18.74
N THR A 169 -9.53 2.14 -18.86
CA THR A 169 -10.64 2.58 -19.74
C THR A 169 -11.29 3.85 -19.20
N LEU A 170 -11.56 3.91 -17.89
CA LEU A 170 -12.17 5.09 -17.26
C LEU A 170 -11.22 6.28 -17.21
N TYR A 171 -9.91 6.06 -17.09
CA TYR A 171 -8.93 7.15 -17.11
C TYR A 171 -9.11 8.07 -18.32
N ASN A 172 -9.48 7.53 -19.48
CA ASN A 172 -9.67 8.33 -20.70
C ASN A 172 -10.99 9.12 -20.72
N ILE A 173 -11.99 8.72 -19.93
CA ILE A 173 -13.33 9.34 -19.87
C ILE A 173 -13.38 10.44 -18.82
N ILE A 174 -12.71 10.25 -17.69
CA ILE A 174 -12.83 11.13 -16.51
C ILE A 174 -12.30 12.55 -16.84
N PRO A 175 -12.96 13.63 -16.40
CA PRO A 175 -12.48 15.01 -16.50
C PRO A 175 -11.08 15.22 -15.90
N LEU A 176 -10.30 16.15 -16.46
CA LEU A 176 -8.93 16.44 -16.03
C LEU A 176 -8.81 16.75 -14.53
N ILE A 177 -9.78 17.49 -13.97
CA ILE A 177 -9.80 17.84 -12.55
C ILE A 177 -9.90 16.61 -11.65
N LEU A 178 -10.79 15.67 -11.99
CA LEU A 178 -10.96 14.41 -11.27
C LEU A 178 -9.72 13.52 -11.43
N ARG A 179 -9.10 13.47 -12.62
CA ARG A 179 -7.82 12.75 -12.81
C ARG A 179 -6.72 13.28 -11.90
N LYS A 180 -6.59 14.60 -11.78
CA LYS A 180 -5.60 15.24 -10.89
C LYS A 180 -5.90 14.90 -9.42
N GLY A 181 -7.16 14.95 -9.01
CA GLY A 181 -7.60 14.56 -7.67
C GLY A 181 -7.27 13.11 -7.33
N ILE A 182 -7.73 12.17 -8.17
CA ILE A 182 -7.48 10.73 -8.03
C ILE A 182 -5.98 10.45 -8.02
N SER A 183 -5.20 11.09 -8.90
CA SER A 183 -3.74 10.92 -8.92
C SER A 183 -3.07 11.44 -7.63
N SER A 184 -3.56 12.55 -7.07
CA SER A 184 -3.05 13.09 -5.80
C SER A 184 -3.33 12.16 -4.62
N ILE A 185 -4.52 11.55 -4.57
CA ILE A 185 -4.89 10.53 -3.59
C ILE A 185 -4.03 9.28 -3.78
N GLY A 186 -3.92 8.80 -5.03
CA GLY A 186 -3.12 7.61 -5.38
C GLY A 186 -1.65 7.71 -4.95
N LYS A 187 -1.03 8.88 -5.10
CA LYS A 187 0.34 9.14 -4.63
C LYS A 187 0.51 9.01 -3.11
N LYS A 188 -0.57 9.10 -2.35
CA LYS A 188 -0.59 9.01 -0.87
C LYS A 188 -1.31 7.76 -0.35
N CYS A 189 -1.78 6.89 -1.25
CA CYS A 189 -2.62 5.74 -0.91
C CYS A 189 -1.99 4.85 0.16
N LEU A 190 -0.68 4.61 0.09
CA LEU A 190 0.03 3.83 1.11
C LEU A 190 -0.08 4.44 2.50
N ILE A 191 0.11 5.76 2.64
CA ILE A 191 0.01 6.42 3.94
C ILE A 191 -1.44 6.41 4.43
N ILE A 192 -2.40 6.70 3.53
CA ILE A 192 -3.84 6.63 3.82
C ILE A 192 -4.18 5.25 4.38
N TRP A 193 -3.72 4.19 3.71
CA TRP A 193 -3.92 2.81 4.16
C TRP A 193 -3.27 2.55 5.51
N LEU A 194 -2.05 3.03 5.76
CA LEU A 194 -1.39 2.83 7.06
C LEU A 194 -2.07 3.55 8.21
N VAL A 195 -2.81 4.65 7.97
CA VAL A 195 -3.39 5.47 9.05
C VAL A 195 -4.90 5.31 9.25
N HIS A 196 -5.66 4.89 8.23
CA HIS A 196 -7.13 4.94 8.28
C HIS A 196 -7.72 4.12 9.45
N SER A 197 -7.14 2.98 9.76
CA SER A 197 -7.62 2.08 10.81
C SER A 197 -7.51 2.67 12.21
N PHE A 198 -6.54 3.57 12.47
CA PHE A 198 -6.50 4.29 13.74
C PHE A 198 -7.76 5.15 13.93
N TYR A 199 -8.24 5.76 12.85
CA TYR A 199 -9.43 6.59 12.92
C TYR A 199 -10.71 5.78 13.10
N CYS A 200 -10.91 4.72 12.30
CA CYS A 200 -12.16 3.97 12.35
C CYS A 200 -12.23 2.92 13.45
N TYR A 201 -11.09 2.41 13.94
CA TYR A 201 -11.07 1.31 14.92
C TYR A 201 -10.47 1.66 16.28
N HIS A 202 -9.66 2.71 16.42
CA HIS A 202 -8.92 2.94 17.66
C HIS A 202 -9.50 4.10 18.48
N PHE A 203 -9.48 5.33 17.97
CA PHE A 203 -9.80 6.51 18.80
C PHE A 203 -10.80 7.51 18.20
N ALA A 204 -11.13 7.43 16.89
CA ALA A 204 -12.00 8.42 16.25
C ALA A 204 -13.31 7.85 15.69
N GLY A 205 -13.71 6.64 16.12
CA GLY A 205 -14.87 5.93 15.58
C GLY A 205 -16.15 6.78 15.60
N GLU A 206 -16.45 7.43 16.72
CA GLU A 206 -17.64 8.28 16.86
C GLU A 206 -17.68 9.41 15.81
N PHE A 207 -16.55 10.08 15.58
CA PHE A 207 -16.44 11.11 14.56
C PHE A 207 -16.63 10.54 13.15
N ILE A 208 -15.96 9.42 12.84
CA ILE A 208 -16.01 8.78 11.52
C ILE A 208 -17.43 8.31 11.17
N TYR A 209 -18.13 7.71 12.12
CA TYR A 209 -19.45 7.12 11.92
C TYR A 209 -20.62 8.09 12.15
N SER A 210 -20.35 9.31 12.63
CA SER A 210 -21.38 10.35 12.86
C SER A 210 -22.31 10.64 11.68
N PRO A 211 -21.91 10.57 10.38
CA PRO A 211 -22.81 10.87 9.28
C PRO A 211 -23.90 9.81 9.03
N LYS A 212 -23.78 8.60 9.59
CA LYS A 212 -24.75 7.47 9.45
C LYS A 212 -25.08 6.98 8.03
N TYR A 213 -24.54 7.61 6.98
CA TYR A 213 -24.67 7.17 5.59
C TYR A 213 -23.34 6.60 5.08
N SER A 214 -23.36 5.40 4.49
CA SER A 214 -22.14 4.66 4.10
C SER A 214 -21.18 5.47 3.22
N ILE A 215 -21.71 6.20 2.23
CA ILE A 215 -20.90 7.04 1.35
C ILE A 215 -20.26 8.20 2.12
N LEU A 216 -21.01 8.84 3.02
CA LEU A 216 -20.49 9.94 3.82
C LEU A 216 -19.45 9.48 4.84
N ILE A 217 -19.64 8.29 5.43
CA ILE A 217 -18.65 7.64 6.31
C ILE A 217 -17.34 7.40 5.54
N LEU A 218 -17.41 6.84 4.34
CA LEU A 218 -16.24 6.62 3.48
C LEU A 218 -15.54 7.93 3.13
N LEU A 219 -16.30 8.96 2.74
CA LEU A 219 -15.75 10.27 2.42
C LEU A 219 -15.09 10.93 3.64
N ASN A 220 -15.69 10.80 4.82
CA ASN A 220 -15.14 11.33 6.07
C ASN A 220 -13.81 10.64 6.44
N LEU A 221 -13.78 9.31 6.40
CA LEU A 221 -12.58 8.53 6.65
C LEU A 221 -11.47 8.83 5.64
N LEU A 222 -11.81 8.90 4.35
CA LEU A 222 -10.87 9.24 3.30
C LEU A 222 -10.30 10.65 3.47
N LEU A 223 -11.14 11.62 3.83
CA LEU A 223 -10.73 13.00 4.05
C LEU A 223 -9.71 13.11 5.18
N ILE A 224 -10.02 12.57 6.38
CA ILE A 224 -9.12 12.69 7.53
C ILE A 224 -7.81 11.91 7.31
N SER A 225 -7.91 10.73 6.67
CA SER A 225 -6.72 9.92 6.35
C SER A 225 -5.86 10.59 5.28
N TYR A 226 -6.47 11.27 4.29
CA TYR A 226 -5.74 12.05 3.30
C TYR A 226 -5.04 13.27 3.90
N LEU A 227 -5.71 14.01 4.79
CA LEU A 227 -5.10 15.15 5.50
C LEU A 227 -3.89 14.69 6.32
N SER A 228 -4.02 13.57 7.03
CA SER A 228 -2.94 12.94 7.78
C SER A 228 -1.80 12.51 6.86
N ALA A 229 -2.11 11.94 5.70
CA ALA A 229 -1.10 11.59 4.71
C ALA A 229 -0.34 12.81 4.17
N VAL A 230 -1.01 13.95 3.97
CA VAL A 230 -0.35 15.21 3.61
C VAL A 230 0.61 15.65 4.72
N LEU A 231 0.17 15.62 5.99
CA LEU A 231 0.98 16.00 7.14
C LEU A 231 2.21 15.10 7.31
N ILE A 232 2.03 13.77 7.27
CA ILE A 232 3.13 12.80 7.37
C ILE A 232 4.13 12.99 6.23
N THR A 233 3.66 13.18 5.00
CA THR A 233 4.54 13.45 3.85
C THR A 233 5.35 14.74 4.06
N PHE A 234 4.74 15.76 4.66
CA PHE A 234 5.43 17.01 4.98
C PHE A 234 6.51 16.80 6.04
N ILE A 235 6.19 16.10 7.14
CA ILE A 235 7.14 15.76 8.21
C ILE A 235 8.31 14.96 7.64
N GLU A 236 8.02 13.92 6.85
CA GLU A 236 9.02 13.07 6.22
C GLU A 236 10.03 13.88 5.39
N LYS A 237 9.53 14.80 4.54
CA LYS A 237 10.39 15.66 3.72
C LYS A 237 11.30 16.54 4.58
N LYS A 238 10.79 17.11 5.66
CA LYS A 238 11.59 17.94 6.58
C LYS A 238 12.67 17.11 7.28
N LEU A 239 12.34 15.91 7.75
CA LEU A 239 13.30 15.00 8.38
C LEU A 239 14.42 14.59 7.44
N VAL A 240 14.12 14.29 6.17
CA VAL A 240 15.15 13.96 5.16
C VAL A 240 16.11 15.14 4.93
N ILE A 241 15.60 16.37 4.84
CA ILE A 241 16.43 17.57 4.66
C ILE A 241 17.37 17.74 5.86
N VAL A 242 16.84 17.60 7.08
CA VAL A 242 17.62 17.71 8.32
C VAL A 242 18.70 16.62 8.36
N PHE A 243 18.35 15.37 8.05
CA PHE A 243 19.30 14.26 8.04
C PHE A 243 20.43 14.46 7.03
N VAL A 244 20.13 14.91 5.81
CA VAL A 244 21.15 15.22 4.80
C VAL A 244 22.08 16.33 5.27
N LYS A 245 21.53 17.38 5.91
CA LYS A 245 22.32 18.47 6.47
C LYS A 245 23.27 17.98 7.56
N ILE A 246 22.77 17.18 8.53
CA ILE A 246 23.57 16.60 9.61
C ILE A 246 24.68 15.70 9.04
N ARG A 247 24.34 14.83 8.11
CA ARG A 247 25.28 13.93 7.45
C ARG A 247 26.43 14.71 6.80
N ASN A 248 26.11 15.78 6.05
CA ASN A 248 27.13 16.60 5.38
C ASN A 248 28.06 17.29 6.40
N ILE A 249 27.52 17.77 7.53
CA ILE A 249 28.33 18.35 8.62
C ILE A 249 29.29 17.31 9.22
N ILE A 250 28.82 16.09 9.47
CA ILE A 250 29.66 15.01 10.01
C ILE A 250 30.77 14.64 9.02
N PHE A 251 30.47 14.47 7.73
CA PHE A 251 31.49 14.17 6.72
C PHE A 251 32.53 15.27 6.57
N GLN A 252 32.12 16.54 6.62
CA GLN A 252 33.06 17.66 6.63
C GLN A 252 33.99 17.60 7.85
N LYS A 253 33.46 17.22 9.02
CA LYS A 253 34.24 17.12 10.26
C LYS A 253 35.23 15.94 10.21
N VAL A 254 34.83 14.78 9.68
CA VAL A 254 35.71 13.61 9.53
C VAL A 254 36.85 13.87 8.54
N ASN A 255 36.57 14.49 7.39
CA ASN A 255 37.61 14.80 6.39
C ASN A 255 38.61 15.84 6.90
N LYS A 256 38.20 16.72 7.82
CA LYS A 256 39.08 17.72 8.44
C LYS A 256 40.00 17.11 9.51
N VAL A 257 39.63 15.95 10.07
CA VAL A 257 40.46 15.21 11.03
C VAL A 257 41.45 14.27 10.32
N SER A 258 41.12 13.78 9.12
CA SER A 258 42.02 12.91 8.33
C SER A 258 43.08 13.68 7.50
N THR A 259 43.09 15.01 7.58
CA THR A 259 44.04 15.89 6.86
C THR A 259 44.96 16.67 7.82
N MET A 260 44.90 16.36 9.11
CA MET A 260 45.88 16.72 10.14
C MET A 260 46.68 15.47 10.51
#